data_AF-A0A8T6FSA2-F1
#
_entry.id   AF-A0A8T6FSA2-F1
#
_cell.length_a   1.000
_cell.length_b   1.000
_cell.length_c   1.000
_cell.angle_alpha   90.00
_cell.angle_beta   90.00
_cell.angle_gamma   90.00
#
_symmetry.space_group_name_H-M   'P 1'
#
loop_
_entity.id
_entity.type
_entity.pdbx_description
1 polymer ?
#
loop_
_entity_poly.entity_id
_entity_poly.type
_entity_poly.pdbx_seq_one_letter_code
_entity_poly.pdbx_strand_id
1 'polypeptide(L)'
;MATCWRACGCASRSRSTRRSARSSSSCARARASARPRPPRSKTYAPPERRPEGRIMTNIPQDEPVFQISVVARMVGVHQQTLRTYERMGFVAPARSAGNQRLYSQRDVEVLRRLRQYVEDLGVNLAGAEVLLRLSRRVEDLQAELDDTRAELDRLRSMLPERTPRRGQR
;
A
#
# COMPACT_ATOMS: atom_id res chain seq x y z
N MET A 1 42.73 36.95 -31.43
CA MET A 1 41.94 37.04 -30.18
C MET A 1 42.70 36.27 -29.11
N ALA A 2 43.64 36.95 -28.44
CA ALA A 2 44.63 36.33 -27.57
C ALA A 2 44.21 36.41 -26.09
N THR A 3 44.44 35.29 -25.42
CA THR A 3 44.52 35.00 -23.99
C THR A 3 44.97 36.14 -23.08
N CYS A 4 44.30 36.33 -21.94
CA CYS A 4 44.97 36.42 -20.63
C CYS A 4 43.96 36.40 -19.47
N TRP A 5 43.91 35.29 -18.74
CA TRP A 5 43.52 35.29 -17.33
C TRP A 5 44.69 35.85 -16.52
N ARG A 6 44.48 36.97 -15.83
CA ARG A 6 45.33 37.40 -14.71
C ARG A 6 44.50 37.93 -13.57
N ALA A 7 44.93 37.49 -12.39
CA ALA A 7 44.41 37.78 -11.07
C ALA A 7 44.68 39.22 -10.61
N CYS A 8 43.77 39.72 -9.78
CA CYS A 8 43.93 40.67 -8.67
C CYS A 8 42.54 40.79 -8.03
N GLY A 9 42.31 40.87 -6.74
CA GLY A 9 43.16 41.11 -5.59
C GLY A 9 42.20 41.23 -4.40
N CYS A 10 42.74 40.92 -3.24
CA CYS A 10 42.08 40.79 -1.95
C CYS A 10 41.40 42.09 -1.44
N ALA A 11 40.46 41.90 -0.49
CA ALA A 11 40.25 42.71 0.72
C ALA A 11 38.94 43.54 0.85
N SER A 12 38.05 43.06 1.72
CA SER A 12 37.46 43.81 2.85
C SER A 12 36.50 42.87 3.62
N ARG A 13 36.97 42.20 4.67
CA ARG A 13 36.76 42.58 6.08
C ARG A 13 35.38 43.15 6.41
N SER A 14 34.54 42.32 7.01
CA SER A 14 33.81 42.65 8.26
C SER A 14 33.12 41.40 8.83
N ARG A 15 33.91 40.45 9.37
CA ARG A 15 33.34 39.43 10.27
C ARG A 15 33.15 40.05 11.65
N SER A 16 31.90 40.09 12.06
CA SER A 16 31.40 40.57 13.35
C SER A 16 32.15 39.94 14.52
N THR A 17 32.86 40.77 15.27
CA THR A 17 33.30 40.48 16.64
C THR A 17 32.14 40.75 17.59
N ARG A 18 31.58 39.70 18.21
CA ARG A 18 30.94 39.81 19.53
C ARG A 18 31.23 38.55 20.32
N ARG A 19 32.33 38.61 21.07
CA ARG A 19 32.67 37.70 22.17
C ARG A 19 32.60 38.57 23.42
N SER A 20 31.48 38.58 24.13
CA SER A 20 31.39 39.22 25.45
C SER A 20 31.39 38.16 26.54
N ALA A 21 32.19 38.46 27.55
CA ALA A 21 32.57 37.59 28.63
C ALA A 21 31.45 37.36 29.65
N ARG A 22 31.61 36.21 30.30
CA ARG A 22 31.19 35.80 31.65
C ARG A 22 30.80 36.94 32.58
N SER A 23 29.66 36.76 33.25
CA SER A 23 29.53 37.10 34.67
C SER A 23 28.90 35.92 35.40
N SER A 24 29.47 35.64 36.55
CA SER A 24 29.18 34.56 37.48
C SER A 24 28.31 35.09 38.61
N SER A 25 27.64 34.17 39.33
CA SER A 25 26.81 34.36 40.54
C SER A 25 25.34 34.68 40.27
N SER A 26 24.34 34.04 40.87
CA SER A 26 24.32 33.22 42.08
C SER A 26 23.29 32.08 42.00
N CYS A 27 23.58 31.00 42.71
CA CYS A 27 22.65 29.92 43.01
C CYS A 27 21.51 30.41 43.91
N ALA A 28 20.29 30.43 43.39
CA ALA A 28 19.07 30.41 44.20
C ALA A 28 18.33 29.10 43.95
N ARG A 29 18.38 28.19 44.93
CA ARG A 29 17.59 26.96 44.98
C ARG A 29 16.13 27.32 45.18
N ALA A 30 15.34 27.31 44.11
CA ALA A 30 13.89 27.27 44.20
C ALA A 30 13.44 25.81 44.26
N ARG A 31 12.75 25.48 45.35
CA ARG A 31 12.27 24.14 45.69
C ARG A 31 11.31 23.61 44.62
N ALA A 32 11.41 22.31 44.37
CA ALA A 32 10.55 21.55 43.48
C ALA A 32 9.06 21.82 43.74
N SER A 33 8.39 22.49 42.79
CA SER A 33 6.94 22.39 42.68
C SER A 33 6.63 21.02 42.10
N ALA A 34 6.48 20.05 43.00
CA ALA A 34 6.00 18.71 42.69
C ALA A 34 4.71 18.84 41.89
N ARG A 35 4.76 18.55 40.59
CA ARG A 35 3.55 18.34 39.80
C ARG A 35 2.77 17.22 40.50
N PRO A 36 1.48 17.41 40.82
CA PRO A 36 0.70 16.35 41.45
C PRO A 36 0.74 15.11 40.56
N ARG A 37 1.05 13.96 41.17
CA ARG A 37 0.93 12.66 40.51
C ARG A 37 -0.53 12.47 40.09
N PRO A 38 -0.81 12.00 38.85
CA PRO A 38 -2.17 11.68 38.49
C PRO A 38 -2.70 10.57 39.41
N PRO A 39 -4.00 10.59 39.80
CA PRO A 39 -4.56 9.55 40.62
C PRO A 39 -4.44 8.20 39.92
N ARG A 40 -3.94 7.20 40.65
CA ARG A 40 -3.95 5.81 40.21
C ARG A 40 -5.41 5.32 40.18
N SER A 41 -5.71 4.51 39.17
CA SER A 41 -6.97 3.82 38.89
C SER A 41 -8.21 4.71 38.70
N LYS A 42 -8.39 5.25 37.49
CA LYS A 42 -9.70 5.15 36.88
C LYS A 42 -9.80 3.72 36.36
N THR A 43 -10.64 2.90 36.98
CA THR A 43 -11.06 1.62 36.43
C THR A 43 -11.54 1.86 35.02
N TYR A 44 -10.72 1.55 34.03
CA TYR A 44 -11.16 1.49 32.65
C TYR A 44 -11.98 0.21 32.56
N ALA A 45 -13.28 0.30 32.84
CA ALA A 45 -14.20 -0.74 32.41
C ALA A 45 -14.07 -0.77 30.88
N PRO A 46 -13.59 -1.88 30.27
CA PRO A 46 -13.58 -1.98 28.82
C PRO A 46 -15.02 -1.74 28.33
N PRO A 47 -15.24 -0.88 27.31
CA PRO A 47 -16.57 -0.72 26.77
C PRO A 47 -17.08 -2.11 26.38
N GLU A 48 -18.25 -2.48 26.92
CA GLU A 48 -18.92 -3.74 26.65
C GLU A 48 -18.88 -4.00 25.14
N ARG A 49 -18.36 -5.18 24.79
CA ARG A 49 -18.29 -5.63 23.40
C ARG A 49 -19.71 -5.61 22.87
N ARG A 50 -20.03 -4.62 22.03
CA ARG A 50 -21.28 -4.61 21.29
C ARG A 50 -21.35 -5.94 20.55
N PRO A 51 -22.46 -6.69 20.60
CA PRO A 51 -22.58 -7.94 19.87
C PRO A 51 -22.27 -7.62 18.40
N GLU A 52 -21.16 -8.17 17.92
CA GLU A 52 -20.70 -7.98 16.55
C GLU A 52 -21.76 -8.59 15.66
N GLY A 53 -22.67 -7.72 15.20
CA GLY A 53 -23.61 -8.05 14.16
C GLY A 53 -22.81 -8.67 13.03
N ARG A 54 -23.14 -9.92 12.73
CA ARG A 54 -22.55 -10.71 11.66
C ARG A 54 -22.93 -10.01 10.36
N ILE A 55 -22.19 -8.98 9.97
CA ILE A 55 -22.41 -8.33 8.69
C ILE A 55 -21.88 -9.32 7.65
N MET A 56 -22.77 -10.17 7.13
CA MET A 56 -22.61 -10.77 5.81
C MET A 56 -22.72 -9.63 4.80
N THR A 57 -21.68 -8.81 4.70
CA THR A 57 -21.56 -7.82 3.65
C THR A 57 -20.91 -8.52 2.48
N ASN A 58 -21.71 -8.87 1.47
CA ASN A 58 -21.20 -9.06 0.13
C ASN A 58 -20.74 -7.69 -0.37
N ILE A 59 -19.59 -7.20 0.12
CA ILE A 59 -19.03 -5.92 -0.31
C ILE A 59 -18.64 -6.11 -1.78
N PRO A 60 -19.19 -5.29 -2.71
CA PRO A 60 -18.75 -5.30 -4.09
C PRO A 60 -17.24 -5.09 -4.12
N GLN A 61 -16.51 -5.95 -4.85
CA GLN A 61 -15.04 -5.93 -4.85
C GLN A 61 -14.45 -4.60 -5.35
N ASP A 62 -15.23 -3.86 -6.14
CA ASP A 62 -14.86 -2.57 -6.73
C ASP A 62 -15.28 -1.36 -5.89
N GLU A 63 -16.02 -1.54 -4.79
CA GLU A 63 -16.45 -0.42 -3.94
C GLU A 63 -15.27 0.12 -3.11
N PRO A 64 -14.94 1.43 -3.20
CA PRO A 64 -13.79 2.00 -2.50
C PRO A 64 -14.14 2.30 -1.04
N VAL A 65 -13.88 1.33 -0.16
CA VAL A 65 -14.23 1.40 1.27
C VAL A 65 -12.99 1.61 2.17
N PHE A 66 -11.79 1.21 1.72
CA PHE A 66 -10.62 1.10 2.58
C PHE A 66 -9.73 2.35 2.55
N GLN A 67 -9.40 2.90 3.72
CA GLN A 67 -8.41 3.97 3.82
C GLN A 67 -6.98 3.44 3.70
N ILE A 68 -6.04 4.30 3.26
CA ILE A 68 -4.61 3.93 3.08
C ILE A 68 -3.98 3.29 4.33
N SER A 69 -4.37 3.72 5.54
CA SER A 69 -3.88 3.18 6.81
C SER A 69 -4.35 1.75 7.07
N VAL A 70 -5.56 1.41 6.62
CA VAL A 70 -6.13 0.05 6.71
C VAL A 70 -5.45 -0.85 5.69
N VAL A 71 -5.35 -0.39 4.43
CA VAL A 71 -4.69 -1.13 3.35
C VAL A 71 -3.22 -1.44 3.68
N ALA A 72 -2.48 -0.48 4.23
CA ALA A 72 -1.10 -0.68 4.69
C ALA A 72 -0.97 -1.88 5.64
N ARG A 73 -1.90 -2.01 6.60
CA ARG A 73 -1.93 -3.14 7.52
C ARG A 73 -2.37 -4.45 6.85
N MET A 74 -3.31 -4.39 5.90
CA MET A 74 -3.80 -5.57 5.18
C MET A 74 -2.78 -6.19 4.22
N VAL A 75 -1.90 -5.35 3.65
CA VAL A 75 -0.85 -5.77 2.70
C VAL A 75 0.48 -6.00 3.41
N GLY A 76 0.70 -5.35 4.56
CA GLY A 76 1.94 -5.44 5.34
C GLY A 76 3.02 -4.46 4.86
N VAL A 77 2.65 -3.36 4.22
CA VAL A 77 3.59 -2.37 3.65
C VAL A 77 3.40 -0.99 4.27
N HIS A 78 4.45 -0.16 4.25
CA HIS A 78 4.39 1.21 4.75
C HIS A 78 3.52 2.11 3.85
N GLN A 79 2.81 3.07 4.44
CA GLN A 79 1.91 3.99 3.70
C GLN A 79 2.64 4.80 2.62
N GLN A 80 3.89 5.20 2.87
CA GLN A 80 4.72 5.90 1.89
C GLN A 80 5.02 5.02 0.65
N THR A 81 5.18 3.72 0.84
CA THR A 81 5.39 2.76 -0.24
C THR A 81 4.13 2.66 -1.09
N LEU A 82 2.94 2.58 -0.46
CA LEU A 82 1.66 2.60 -1.18
C LEU A 82 1.46 3.87 -2.02
N ARG A 83 1.82 5.04 -1.48
CA ARG A 83 1.80 6.30 -2.26
C ARG A 83 2.78 6.27 -3.43
N THR A 84 3.87 5.54 -3.31
CA THR A 84 4.84 5.37 -4.39
C THR A 84 4.26 4.47 -5.48
N TYR A 85 3.57 3.39 -5.11
CA TYR A 85 2.84 2.53 -6.04
C TYR A 85 1.69 3.27 -6.74
N GLU A 86 0.94 4.11 -6.03
CA GLU A 86 -0.10 4.99 -6.62
C GLU A 86 0.50 5.90 -7.71
N ARG A 87 1.62 6.56 -7.43
CA ARG A 87 2.29 7.44 -8.41
C ARG A 87 2.78 6.71 -9.66
N MET A 88 3.11 5.43 -9.53
CA MET A 88 3.51 4.59 -10.65
C MET A 88 2.32 4.03 -11.43
N GLY A 89 1.09 4.21 -10.96
CA GLY A 89 -0.12 3.83 -11.70
C GLY A 89 -0.60 2.40 -11.47
N PHE A 90 -0.09 1.68 -10.47
CA PHE A 90 -0.57 0.33 -10.16
C PHE A 90 -2.01 0.29 -9.64
N VAL A 91 -2.43 1.35 -8.95
CA VAL A 91 -3.75 1.50 -8.33
C VAL A 91 -4.21 2.94 -8.46
N ALA A 92 -5.51 3.14 -8.65
CA ALA A 92 -6.14 4.44 -8.79
C ALA A 92 -7.19 4.63 -7.68
N PRO A 93 -6.79 5.14 -6.49
CA PRO A 93 -7.72 5.29 -5.38
C PRO A 93 -8.77 6.37 -5.67
N ALA A 94 -10.01 6.09 -5.29
CA ALA A 94 -11.06 7.09 -5.30
C ALA A 94 -10.82 8.13 -4.20
N ARG A 95 -11.22 9.38 -4.45
CA ARG A 95 -11.18 10.43 -3.42
C ARG A 95 -12.58 10.64 -2.86
N SER A 96 -12.70 10.57 -1.54
CA SER A 96 -13.93 10.94 -0.83
C SER A 96 -14.09 12.47 -0.77
N ALA A 97 -15.28 12.95 -0.42
CA ALA A 97 -15.59 14.37 -0.21
C ALA A 97 -14.66 15.04 0.83
N GLY A 98 -14.12 14.26 1.78
CA GLY A 98 -13.11 14.71 2.74
C GLY A 98 -11.65 14.68 2.24
N ASN A 99 -11.42 14.57 0.93
CA ASN A 99 -10.09 14.43 0.30
C ASN A 99 -9.27 13.22 0.80
N GLN A 100 -9.95 12.20 1.34
CA GLN A 100 -9.33 10.95 1.76
C GLN A 100 -9.24 9.96 0.60
N ARG A 101 -8.13 9.23 0.52
CA ARG A 101 -7.92 8.14 -0.46
C ARG A 101 -8.64 6.89 0.02
N LEU A 102 -9.51 6.37 -0.84
CA LEU A 102 -10.25 5.13 -0.63
C LEU A 102 -9.84 4.12 -1.71
N TYR A 103 -9.56 2.91 -1.26
CA TYR A 103 -9.17 1.77 -2.08
C TYR A 103 -10.31 0.74 -2.05
N SER A 104 -10.50 0.08 -3.18
CA SER A 104 -11.40 -1.05 -3.31
C SER A 104 -10.74 -2.34 -2.81
N GLN A 105 -11.53 -3.40 -2.62
CA GLN A 105 -10.97 -4.71 -2.27
C GLN A 105 -10.05 -5.24 -3.38
N ARG A 106 -10.42 -4.98 -4.65
CA ARG A 106 -9.61 -5.33 -5.82
C ARG A 106 -8.25 -4.65 -5.82
N ASP A 107 -8.18 -3.38 -5.43
CA ASP A 107 -6.90 -2.66 -5.30
C ASP A 107 -5.99 -3.30 -4.26
N VAL A 108 -6.55 -3.79 -3.15
CA VAL A 108 -5.80 -4.48 -2.10
C VAL A 108 -5.18 -5.77 -2.63
N GLU A 109 -5.91 -6.53 -3.46
CA GLU A 109 -5.40 -7.75 -4.09
C GLU A 109 -4.27 -7.48 -5.07
N VAL A 110 -4.42 -6.43 -5.91
CA VAL A 110 -3.36 -5.98 -6.81
C VAL A 110 -2.10 -5.61 -6.03
N LEU A 111 -2.25 -4.88 -4.92
CA LEU A 111 -1.13 -4.49 -4.06
C LEU A 111 -0.47 -5.68 -3.38
N ARG A 112 -1.22 -6.72 -3.02
CA ARG A 112 -0.66 -7.99 -2.49
C ARG A 112 0.18 -8.71 -3.52
N ARG A 113 -0.33 -8.87 -4.75
CA ARG A 113 0.41 -9.49 -5.86
C ARG A 113 1.66 -8.68 -6.19
N LEU A 114 1.54 -7.35 -6.24
CA LEU A 114 2.67 -6.45 -6.47
C LEU A 114 3.76 -6.63 -5.41
N ARG A 115 3.38 -6.67 -4.12
CA ARG A 115 4.33 -6.93 -3.02
C ARG A 115 5.04 -8.26 -3.22
N GLN A 116 4.30 -9.32 -3.53
CA GLN A 116 4.85 -10.65 -3.77
C GLN A 116 5.88 -10.63 -4.92
N TYR A 117 5.58 -9.94 -6.02
CA TYR A 117 6.49 -9.85 -7.16
C TYR A 117 7.78 -9.07 -6.85
N VAL A 118 7.69 -8.03 -6.04
CA VAL A 118 8.85 -7.22 -5.67
C VAL A 118 9.70 -7.90 -4.59
N GLU A 119 9.07 -8.48 -3.57
CA GLU A 119 9.79 -9.09 -2.43
C GLU A 119 10.29 -10.50 -2.74
N ASP A 120 9.45 -11.37 -3.32
CA ASP A 120 9.79 -12.78 -3.50
C ASP A 120 10.56 -13.04 -4.81
N LEU A 121 10.15 -12.36 -5.89
CA LEU A 121 10.74 -12.55 -7.22
C LEU A 121 11.79 -11.50 -7.57
N GLY A 122 11.95 -10.44 -6.75
CA GLY A 122 12.91 -9.37 -6.99
C GLY A 122 12.66 -8.59 -8.29
N VAL A 123 11.41 -8.59 -8.78
CA VAL A 123 11.06 -7.96 -10.06
C VAL A 123 11.05 -6.45 -9.90
N ASN A 124 11.59 -5.74 -10.90
CA ASN A 124 11.52 -4.29 -10.92
C ASN A 124 10.05 -3.82 -11.04
N LEU A 125 9.75 -2.59 -10.64
CA LEU A 125 8.38 -2.06 -10.63
C LEU A 125 7.73 -2.03 -12.04
N ALA A 126 8.44 -1.58 -13.07
CA ALA A 126 7.96 -1.68 -14.45
C ALA A 126 7.74 -3.14 -14.91
N GLY A 127 8.58 -4.07 -14.46
CA GLY A 127 8.39 -5.50 -14.70
C GLY A 127 7.14 -6.04 -14.00
N ALA A 128 6.84 -5.56 -12.80
CA ALA A 128 5.67 -5.96 -12.04
C ALA A 128 4.36 -5.47 -12.70
N GLU A 129 4.38 -4.33 -13.40
CA GLU A 129 3.23 -3.85 -14.18
C GLU A 129 2.91 -4.81 -15.33
N VAL A 130 3.94 -5.16 -16.10
CA VAL A 130 3.82 -6.13 -17.20
C VAL A 130 3.34 -7.48 -16.67
N LEU A 131 3.89 -7.92 -15.54
CA LEU A 131 3.50 -9.18 -14.91
C LEU A 131 2.03 -9.16 -14.46
N LEU A 132 1.55 -8.09 -13.82
CA LEU A 132 0.14 -7.94 -13.46
C LEU A 132 -0.80 -7.97 -14.67
N ARG A 133 -0.39 -7.41 -15.81
CA ARG A 133 -1.16 -7.47 -17.05
C ARG A 133 -1.18 -8.90 -17.62
N LEU A 134 -0.03 -9.57 -17.65
CA LEU A 134 0.08 -10.94 -18.15
C LEU A 134 -0.66 -11.93 -17.26
N SER A 135 -0.55 -11.83 -15.93
CA SER A 135 -1.30 -12.67 -14.99
C SER A 135 -2.80 -12.57 -15.22
N ARG A 136 -3.34 -11.35 -15.37
CA ARG A 136 -4.77 -11.16 -15.70
C ARG A 136 -5.14 -11.80 -17.03
N ARG A 137 -4.32 -11.63 -18.06
CA ARG A 137 -4.57 -12.25 -19.38
C ARG A 137 -4.59 -13.77 -19.31
N VAL A 138 -3.71 -14.37 -18.50
CA VAL A 138 -3.68 -15.82 -18.28
C VAL A 138 -4.90 -16.28 -17.51
N GLU A 139 -5.31 -15.56 -16.46
CA GLU A 139 -6.54 -15.83 -15.71
C GLU A 139 -7.78 -15.80 -16.62
N ASP A 140 -7.91 -14.77 -17.48
CA ASP A 140 -9.02 -14.65 -18.43
C ASP A 140 -9.04 -15.83 -19.42
N LEU A 141 -7.88 -16.18 -20.00
CA LEU A 141 -7.76 -17.29 -20.96
C LEU A 141 -8.05 -18.64 -20.30
N GLN A 142 -7.66 -18.83 -19.04
CA GLN A 142 -7.96 -20.04 -18.29
C GLN A 142 -9.46 -20.17 -18.04
N ALA A 143 -10.15 -19.08 -17.68
CA ALA A 143 -11.60 -19.08 -17.52
C ALA A 143 -12.32 -19.45 -18.83
N GLU A 144 -11.91 -18.86 -19.96
CA GLU A 144 -12.47 -19.19 -21.28
C GLU A 144 -12.25 -20.67 -21.66
N LEU A 145 -11.07 -21.23 -21.34
CA LEU A 145 -10.77 -22.63 -21.58
C LEU A 145 -11.64 -23.55 -20.71
N ASP A 146 -11.86 -23.20 -19.46
CA ASP A 146 -12.67 -23.99 -18.54
C ASP A 146 -14.15 -23.96 -18.94
N ASP A 147 -14.67 -22.81 -19.37
CA ASP A 147 -16.01 -22.68 -19.94
C ASP A 147 -16.16 -23.55 -21.21
N THR A 148 -15.18 -23.48 -22.12
CA THR A 148 -15.18 -24.27 -23.35
C THR A 148 -15.12 -25.77 -23.06
N ARG A 149 -14.32 -26.19 -22.09
CA ARG A 149 -14.23 -27.59 -21.65
C ARG A 149 -15.54 -28.09 -21.05
N ALA A 150 -16.15 -27.28 -20.18
CA ALA A 150 -17.45 -27.59 -19.60
C ALA A 150 -18.51 -27.77 -20.69
N GLU A 151 -18.49 -26.95 -21.73
CA GLU A 151 -19.40 -27.08 -22.86
C GLU A 151 -19.12 -28.33 -23.71
N LEU A 152 -17.85 -28.65 -23.99
CA LEU A 152 -17.50 -29.90 -24.67
C LEU A 152 -17.97 -31.13 -23.90
N ASP A 153 -17.83 -31.13 -22.58
CA ASP A 153 -18.25 -32.24 -21.73
C ASP A 153 -19.78 -32.39 -21.70
N ARG A 154 -20.51 -31.26 -21.67
CA ARG A 154 -21.98 -31.26 -21.85
C ARG A 154 -22.38 -31.87 -23.18
N LEU A 155 -21.80 -31.41 -24.29
CA LEU A 155 -22.11 -31.93 -25.63
C LEU A 155 -21.76 -33.41 -25.76
N ARG A 156 -20.62 -33.84 -25.21
CA ARG A 156 -20.23 -35.25 -25.15
C ARG A 156 -21.24 -36.10 -24.39
N SER A 157 -21.78 -35.60 -23.28
CA SER A 157 -22.80 -36.30 -22.49
C SER A 157 -24.15 -36.44 -23.21
N MET A 158 -24.45 -35.54 -24.17
CA MET A 158 -25.67 -35.59 -24.98
C MET A 158 -25.57 -36.55 -26.17
N LEU A 159 -24.37 -36.92 -26.60
CA LEU A 159 -24.19 -37.89 -27.67
C LEU A 159 -24.44 -39.30 -27.11
N PRO A 160 -25.47 -40.04 -27.59
CA PRO A 160 -25.61 -41.44 -27.20
C PRO A 160 -24.35 -42.18 -27.64
N GLU A 161 -23.81 -43.06 -26.78
CA GLU A 161 -22.69 -43.92 -27.16
C GLU A 161 -23.04 -44.56 -28.51
N ARG A 162 -22.21 -44.31 -29.53
CA ARG A 162 -22.30 -45.05 -30.78
C ARG A 162 -22.02 -46.50 -30.41
N THR A 163 -23.09 -47.24 -30.11
CA THR A 163 -23.05 -48.67 -29.82
C THR A 163 -22.13 -49.30 -30.85
N PRO A 164 -21.03 -49.96 -30.44
CA PRO A 164 -20.13 -50.59 -31.39
C PRO A 164 -20.99 -51.52 -32.23
N ARG A 165 -20.98 -51.33 -33.56
CA ARG A 165 -21.68 -52.22 -34.49
C ARG A 165 -21.05 -53.60 -34.34
N ARG A 166 -21.62 -54.38 -33.43
CA ARG A 166 -21.24 -55.75 -33.14
C ARG A 166 -21.40 -56.53 -34.44
N GLY A 167 -20.26 -56.99 -34.98
CA GLY A 167 -20.12 -58.07 -35.95
C GLY A 167 -21.18 -58.15 -37.05
N GLN A 168 -20.90 -57.54 -38.20
CA GLN A 168 -21.36 -58.11 -39.46
C GLN A 168 -20.49 -59.34 -39.75
N ARG A 169 -20.98 -60.53 -39.43
CA ARG A 169 -20.51 -61.81 -39.97
C ARG A 169 -21.71 -62.73 -40.15
#